data_AF-A0AAD0YWS8-F1
#
_entry.id   AF-A0AAD0YWS8-F1
#
_cell.length_a   1.000
_cell.length_b   1.000
_cell.length_c   1.000
_cell.angle_alpha   90.00
_cell.angle_beta   90.00
_cell.angle_gamma   90.00
#
_symmetry.space_group_name_H-M   'P 1'
#
loop_
_entity.id
_entity.type
_entity.pdbx_description
1 polymer ?
#
loop_
_entity_poly.entity_id
_entity_poly.type
_entity_poly.pdbx_seq_one_letter_code
_entity_poly.pdbx_strand_id
1 'polypeptide(L)'
;MEYKVIPFVATANQQNMSSKNIAEQLENLIKVHTNDDWEYIRLESVSTYIQPVEGCFGNTVKSGYMTSYQMVVFAKMKNEKINYSTH
;
A
#
# COMPACT_ATOMS: atom_id res chain seq x y z
N MET A 1 -1.98 -14.74 -11.48
CA MET A 1 -2.36 -13.38 -11.03
C MET A 1 -1.14 -12.67 -10.48
N GLU A 2 -1.08 -11.36 -10.63
CA GLU A 2 -0.08 -10.48 -10.03
C GLU A 2 -0.77 -9.50 -9.09
N TYR A 3 -0.15 -9.24 -7.93
CA TYR A 3 -0.68 -8.30 -6.94
C TYR A 3 0.25 -7.11 -6.78
N LYS A 4 -0.36 -5.94 -6.59
CA LYS A 4 0.32 -4.69 -6.22
C LYS A 4 -0.31 -4.18 -4.93
N VAL A 5 0.52 -3.91 -3.93
CA VAL A 5 0.09 -3.47 -2.60
C VAL A 5 0.83 -2.19 -2.26
N ILE A 6 0.10 -1.11 -1.98
CA ILE A 6 0.67 0.22 -1.80
C ILE A 6 0.11 0.84 -0.51
N PRO A 7 0.95 1.44 0.35
CA PRO A 7 0.47 2.12 1.55
C PRO A 7 -0.35 3.35 1.19
N PHE A 8 -1.50 3.52 1.85
CA PHE A 8 -2.29 4.73 1.81
C PHE A 8 -2.04 5.56 3.08
N VAL A 9 -1.37 6.69 2.91
CA VAL A 9 -1.17 7.68 3.97
C VAL A 9 -1.86 8.95 3.52
N ALA A 10 -3.04 9.21 4.08
CA ALA A 10 -3.76 10.45 3.79
C ALA A 10 -2.95 11.64 4.32
N THR A 11 -2.68 12.60 3.44
CA THR A 11 -2.10 13.88 3.84
C THR A 11 -3.23 14.83 4.20
N ALA A 12 -3.30 15.23 5.47
CA ALA A 12 -4.24 16.24 5.92
C ALA A 12 -3.45 17.37 6.55
N ASN A 13 -3.58 18.58 6.00
CA ASN A 13 -3.29 19.77 6.80
C ASN A 13 -4.42 19.92 7.84
N GLN A 14 -4.14 20.52 9.01
CA GLN A 14 -5.13 20.64 10.09
C GLN A 14 -6.41 21.39 9.67
N GLN A 15 -6.39 22.09 8.53
CA GLN A 15 -7.50 22.90 8.02
C GLN A 15 -8.44 22.12 7.09
N ASN A 16 -8.01 21.00 6.49
CA ASN A 16 -8.76 20.26 5.47
C ASN A 16 -8.92 18.77 5.78
N MET A 17 -8.97 18.38 7.06
CA MET A 17 -9.16 17.00 7.49
C MET A 17 -10.66 16.60 7.44
N SER A 18 -11.25 16.63 6.25
CA SER A 18 -12.62 16.15 6.02
C SER A 18 -12.61 14.74 5.42
N SER A 19 -13.63 13.95 5.73
CA SER A 19 -13.84 12.62 5.12
C SER A 19 -13.87 12.70 3.59
N LYS A 20 -14.43 13.78 3.05
CA LYS A 20 -14.45 14.07 1.62
C LYS A 20 -13.03 14.17 1.04
N ASN A 21 -12.16 14.97 1.64
CA ASN A 21 -10.79 15.16 1.12
C ASN A 21 -9.96 13.88 1.21
N ILE A 22 -10.19 13.05 2.23
CA ILE A 22 -9.54 11.74 2.37
C ILE A 22 -10.04 10.79 1.28
N ALA A 23 -11.35 10.76 1.03
CA ALA A 23 -11.95 9.94 -0.03
C ALA A 23 -11.42 10.34 -1.42
N GLU A 24 -11.31 11.63 -1.70
CA GLU A 24 -10.74 12.14 -2.97
C GLU A 24 -9.26 11.74 -3.14
N GLN A 25 -8.46 11.76 -2.07
CA GLN A 25 -7.07 11.28 -2.12
C GLN A 25 -6.98 9.79 -2.43
N LEU A 26 -7.84 8.97 -1.80
CA LEU A 26 -7.91 7.55 -2.07
C LEU A 26 -8.37 7.27 -3.51
N GLU A 27 -9.40 7.97 -3.98
CA GLU A 27 -9.91 7.85 -5.34
C GLU A 27 -8.84 8.19 -6.38
N ASN A 28 -8.06 9.25 -6.15
CA ASN A 28 -6.97 9.64 -7.04
C ASN A 28 -5.86 8.57 -7.09
N LEU A 29 -5.49 7.99 -5.95
CA LEU A 29 -4.53 6.88 -5.89
C LEU A 29 -5.04 5.66 -6.68
N ILE A 30 -6.32 5.32 -6.53
CA ILE A 30 -6.95 4.23 -7.29
C ILE A 30 -6.91 4.52 -8.79
N LYS A 31 -7.33 5.71 -9.21
CA LYS A 31 -7.36 6.14 -10.62
C LYS A 31 -6.01 6.04 -11.30
N VAL A 32 -4.93 6.46 -10.63
CA VAL A 32 -3.57 6.39 -11.17
C VAL A 32 -3.21 4.96 -11.54
N HIS A 33 -3.55 3.97 -10.70
CA HIS A 33 -3.18 2.58 -10.96
C HIS A 33 -4.17 1.84 -11.86
N THR A 34 -5.46 2.21 -11.86
CA THR A 34 -6.40 1.67 -12.85
C THR A 34 -6.05 2.06 -14.27
N ASN A 35 -5.41 3.22 -14.48
CA ASN A 35 -4.88 3.63 -15.79
C ASN A 35 -3.71 2.75 -16.26
N ASP A 36 -3.05 2.03 -15.36
CA ASP A 36 -1.97 1.05 -15.65
C ASP A 36 -2.52 -0.39 -15.76
N ASP A 37 -3.84 -0.53 -16.00
CA ASP A 37 -4.66 -1.74 -15.97
C ASP A 37 -4.54 -2.58 -14.69
N TRP A 38 -4.40 -1.93 -13.54
CA TRP A 38 -4.55 -2.61 -12.25
C TRP A 38 -5.99 -2.52 -11.77
N GLU A 39 -6.57 -3.66 -11.39
CA GLU A 39 -7.90 -3.71 -10.80
C GLU A 39 -7.81 -3.42 -9.30
N TYR A 40 -8.58 -2.45 -8.81
CA TYR A 40 -8.71 -2.21 -7.38
C TYR A 40 -9.51 -3.33 -6.72
N ILE A 41 -8.97 -3.90 -5.64
CA ILE A 41 -9.62 -4.99 -4.90
C ILE A 41 -10.21 -4.46 -3.59
N ARG A 42 -9.39 -3.85 -2.73
CA ARG A 42 -9.81 -3.35 -1.41
C ARG A 42 -8.76 -2.47 -0.75
N LEU A 43 -9.18 -1.78 0.32
CA LEU A 43 -8.31 -1.23 1.34
C LEU A 43 -8.19 -2.24 2.48
N GLU A 44 -6.97 -2.61 2.87
CA GLU A 44 -6.68 -3.62 3.89
C GLU A 44 -5.83 -3.03 5.01
N SER A 45 -6.09 -3.42 6.25
CA SER A 45 -5.27 -3.04 7.40
C SER A 45 -4.26 -4.12 7.73
N VAL A 46 -2.97 -3.88 7.47
CA VAL A 46 -1.89 -4.83 7.74
C VAL A 46 -1.20 -4.46 9.05
N SER A 47 -1.30 -5.34 10.04
CA SER A 47 -0.60 -5.19 11.33
C SER A 47 0.78 -5.85 11.27
N THR A 48 1.80 -5.15 11.77
CA THR A 48 3.18 -5.62 11.79
C THR A 48 3.88 -5.22 13.10
N TYR A 49 4.92 -5.96 13.45
CA TYR A 49 5.80 -5.65 14.57
C TYR A 49 7.05 -4.94 14.07
N ILE A 50 7.27 -3.71 14.56
CA ILE A 50 8.51 -2.99 14.33
C ILE A 50 9.53 -3.44 15.38
N GLN A 51 10.64 -4.00 14.93
CA GLN A 51 11.70 -4.47 15.82
C GLN A 51 12.33 -3.30 16.59
N PRO A 52 12.80 -3.55 17.83
CA PRO A 52 13.52 -2.54 18.59
C PRO A 52 14.79 -2.10 17.86
N VAL A 53 15.17 -0.84 18.03
CA VAL A 53 16.47 -0.32 17.58
C VAL A 53 17.41 -0.33 18.77
N GLU A 54 18.40 -1.22 18.73
CA GLU A 54 19.48 -1.29 19.70
C GLU A 54 20.53 -0.20 19.41
N GLY A 55 20.93 0.53 20.45
CA GLY A 55 22.05 1.46 20.37
C GLY A 55 23.38 0.72 20.46
N CYS A 56 24.46 1.43 20.13
CA CYS A 56 25.84 0.91 20.05
C CYS A 56 26.40 0.28 21.35
N PHE A 57 25.68 0.37 22.48
CA PHE A 57 26.09 -0.18 23.79
C PHE A 57 25.05 -1.14 24.40
N GLY A 58 24.17 -1.74 23.60
CA GLY A 58 23.11 -2.63 24.11
C GLY A 58 21.98 -1.89 24.84
N ASN A 59 22.01 -0.56 24.86
CA ASN A 59 20.89 0.26 25.33
C ASN A 59 19.87 0.39 24.20
N THR A 60 18.63 -0.07 24.44
CA THR A 60 17.54 0.10 23.50
C THR A 60 17.20 1.59 23.33
N VAL A 61 17.40 2.14 22.13
CA VAL A 61 17.09 3.54 21.81
C VAL A 61 15.60 3.70 21.52
N LYS A 62 14.98 2.66 20.93
CA LYS A 62 13.55 2.63 20.64
C LYS A 62 13.02 1.22 20.83
N SER A 63 12.06 1.05 21.74
CA SER A 63 11.39 -0.22 21.98
C SER A 63 10.61 -0.67 20.73
N GLY A 64 10.56 -1.97 20.49
CA GLY A 64 9.72 -2.54 19.45
C GLY A 64 8.24 -2.39 19.80
N TYR A 65 7.40 -2.23 18.78
CA TYR A 65 5.97 -1.97 18.95
C TYR A 65 5.16 -2.56 17.79
N MET A 66 3.91 -2.90 18.07
CA MET A 66 2.94 -3.23 17.03
C MET A 66 2.42 -1.95 16.37
N THR A 67 2.29 -1.97 15.06
CA THR A 67 1.67 -0.89 14.28
C THR A 67 0.86 -1.47 13.14
N SER A 68 -0.03 -0.67 12.56
CA SER A 68 -0.86 -1.08 11.43
C SER A 68 -0.80 -0.05 10.32
N TYR A 69 -0.71 -0.53 9.08
CA TYR A 69 -0.71 0.30 7.88
C TYR A 69 -1.96 0.01 7.05
N GLN A 70 -2.59 1.06 6.54
CA GLN A 70 -3.64 0.93 5.53
C GLN A 70 -2.98 0.72 4.16
N MET A 71 -3.35 -0.35 3.48
CA MET A 71 -2.75 -0.80 2.23
C MET A 71 -3.85 -0.92 1.17
N VAL A 72 -3.65 -0.26 0.03
CA VAL A 72 -4.52 -0.44 -1.14
C VAL A 72 -4.02 -1.65 -1.91
N VAL A 73 -4.92 -2.61 -2.13
CA VAL A 73 -4.62 -3.86 -2.82
C VAL A 73 -5.18 -3.79 -4.24
N PHE A 74 -4.32 -4.06 -5.21
CA PHE A 74 -4.67 -4.21 -6.61
C PHE A 74 -4.27 -5.59 -7.15
N ALA A 75 -4.94 -6.04 -8.20
CA ALA A 75 -4.59 -7.25 -8.93
C ALA A 75 -4.55 -7.00 -10.45
N LYS A 76 -3.78 -7.83 -11.15
CA LYS A 76 -3.76 -7.89 -12.61
C LYS A 76 -3.66 -9.35 -13.06
N MET A 77 -4.39 -9.70 -14.10
CA MET A 77 -4.25 -11.01 -14.74
C MET A 77 -2.91 -11.05 -15.48
N LYS A 78 -2.11 -12.09 -15.24
CA LYS A 78 -0.92 -12.33 -16.07
C LYS A 78 -1.41 -12.92 -17.38
N ASN A 79 -1.33 -12.13 -18.46
CA ASN A 79 -1.46 -12.69 -19.80
C ASN A 79 -0.17 -13.46 -20.07
N GLU A 80 -0.21 -14.78 -19.90
CA GLU A 80 0.86 -15.64 -20.40
C GLU A 80 0.95 -15.40 -21.91
N LYS A 81 2.06 -14.83 -22.37
CA LYS A 81 2.35 -14.74 -23.80
C LYS A 81 2.40 -16.18 -24.32
N ILE A 82 1.34 -16.64 -24.98
CA ILE A 82 1.38 -17.86 -25.78
C ILE A 82 2.31 -17.55 -26.95
N ASN A 83 3.58 -17.91 -26.81
CA ASN A 83 4.51 -17.94 -27.93
C ASN A 83 4.07 -19.09 -28.83
N TYR A 84 3.25 -18.79 -29.85
CA TYR A 84 3.06 -19.70 -30.97
C TYR A 84 4.38 -19.83 -31.72
N SER A 85 5.20 -20.81 -31.34
CA SER A 85 6.35 -21.24 -32.12
C SER A 85 5.82 -22.01 -33.32
N THR A 86 5.61 -21.32 -34.43
CA THR A 86 5.47 -21.96 -35.74
C THR A 86 6.81 -22.56 -36.15
N HIS A 87 6.89 -23.89 -36.11
CA HIS A 87 7.84 -24.70 -36.86
C HIS A 87 7.06 -25.51 -37.90
#